data_AF-T1BWR1-F1
#
_entry.id   AF-T1BWR1-F1
#
_cell.length_a   1.000
_cell.length_b   1.000
_cell.length_c   1.000
_cell.angle_alpha   90.00
_cell.angle_beta   90.00
_cell.angle_gamma   90.00
#
_symmetry.space_group_name_H-M   'P 1'
#
loop_
_entity.id
_entity.type
_entity.pdbx_description
1 polymer ?
#
loop_
_entity_poly.entity_id
_entity_poly.type
_entity_poly.pdbx_seq_one_letter_code
_entity_poly.pdbx_strand_id
1 'polypeptide(L)' 'SQPDAYRMIVRRARAAGIWTRVGNHSFRATGITEYLKNGGKLEIAQQMAARESSRTTGLYDRRDDQITLDEVERIVI' A
#
# COMPACT_ATOMS: atom_id res chain seq x y z
N SER A 1 8.62 -1.83 -20.51
CA SER A 1 7.21 -1.37 -20.55
C SER A 1 6.45 -1.86 -19.31
N GLN A 2 5.21 -1.41 -19.08
CA GLN A 2 4.37 -1.92 -17.96
C GLN A 2 4.20 -3.46 -18.02
N PRO A 3 3.95 -4.08 -19.19
CA PRO A 3 3.95 -5.54 -19.35
C PRO A 3 5.27 -6.23 -18.96
N ASP A 4 6.43 -5.67 -19.32
CA ASP A 4 7.72 -6.30 -19.01
C ASP A 4 8.00 -6.28 -17.51
N ALA A 5 7.71 -5.17 -16.84
CA ALA A 5 7.81 -5.05 -15.39
C ALA A 5 6.87 -6.07 -14.69
N TYR A 6 5.64 -6.21 -15.19
CA TYR A 6 4.71 -7.21 -14.67
C TYR A 6 5.25 -8.64 -14.82
N ARG A 7 5.78 -9.02 -15.99
CA ARG A 7 6.40 -10.34 -16.21
C ARG A 7 7.56 -10.60 -15.25
N MET A 8 8.43 -9.60 -15.04
CA MET A 8 9.51 -9.70 -14.07
C MET A 8 8.98 -9.92 -12.64
N ILE A 9 7.98 -9.15 -12.21
CA ILE A 9 7.38 -9.26 -10.87
C ILE A 9 6.75 -10.65 -10.67
N VAL A 10 5.97 -11.14 -11.64
CA VAL A 10 5.33 -12.46 -11.56
C VAL A 10 6.37 -13.58 -11.40
N ARG A 11 7.50 -13.51 -12.11
CA ARG A 11 8.59 -14.50 -11.96
C ARG A 11 9.17 -14.50 -10.55
N ARG A 12 9.41 -13.32 -9.97
CA ARG A 12 9.91 -13.18 -8.58
C ARG A 12 8.89 -13.63 -7.55
N ALA A 13 7.61 -13.28 -7.73
CA ALA A 13 6.54 -13.70 -6.84
C ALA A 13 6.43 -15.24 -6.78
N ARG A 14 6.49 -15.91 -7.94
CA ARG A 14 6.51 -17.39 -8.00
C ARG A 14 7.71 -17.99 -7.29
N ALA A 15 8.91 -17.43 -7.50
CA ALA A 15 10.13 -17.89 -6.81
C ALA A 15 10.04 -17.73 -5.29
N ALA A 16 9.29 -16.74 -4.81
CA ALA A 16 9.03 -16.50 -3.38
C ALA A 16 7.82 -17.27 -2.83
N GLY A 17 7.16 -18.13 -3.62
CA GLY A 17 5.96 -18.87 -3.19
C GLY A 17 4.71 -18.01 -3.04
N ILE A 18 4.69 -16.79 -3.61
CA ILE A 18 3.54 -15.88 -3.57
C ILE A 18 2.62 -16.21 -4.74
N TRP A 19 1.48 -16.83 -4.43
CA TRP A 19 0.45 -17.18 -5.41
C TRP A 19 -0.54 -16.04 -5.69
N THR A 20 -0.63 -15.08 -4.77
CA THR A 20 -1.46 -13.87 -4.92
C THR A 20 -0.98 -13.06 -6.12
N ARG A 21 -1.92 -12.57 -6.93
CA ARG A 21 -1.60 -11.75 -8.10
C ARG A 21 -1.02 -10.39 -7.67
N VAL A 22 0.27 -10.20 -7.89
CA VAL A 22 1.01 -8.96 -7.60
C VAL A 22 1.61 -8.36 -8.86
N GLY A 23 1.77 -7.03 -8.87
CA GLY A 23 2.29 -6.28 -10.00
C GLY A 23 2.56 -4.82 -9.66
N ASN A 24 2.75 -4.00 -10.70
CA ASN A 24 3.13 -2.59 -10.54
C ASN A 24 2.13 -1.81 -9.66
N HIS A 25 0.83 -2.07 -9.82
CA HIS A 25 -0.21 -1.40 -9.04
C HIS A 25 -0.19 -1.81 -7.56
N SER A 26 -0.08 -3.11 -7.26
CA SER A 26 -0.02 -3.57 -5.88
C SER A 26 1.25 -3.08 -5.18
N PHE A 27 2.39 -3.05 -5.86
CA PHE A 27 3.65 -2.53 -5.30
C PHE A 27 3.55 -1.04 -4.97
N ARG A 28 2.94 -0.26 -5.86
CA ARG A 28 2.68 1.17 -5.61
C ARG A 28 1.77 1.36 -4.39
N ALA A 29 0.68 0.59 -4.29
CA ALA A 29 -0.21 0.66 -3.14
C ALA A 29 0.53 0.32 -1.84
N THR A 30 1.24 -0.82 -1.79
CA THR A 30 2.03 -1.23 -0.63
C THR A 30 3.08 -0.20 -0.23
N GLY A 31 3.84 0.34 -1.19
CA GLY A 31 4.86 1.35 -0.90
C GLY A 31 4.29 2.64 -0.31
N ILE A 32 3.15 3.12 -0.81
CA ILE A 32 2.46 4.30 -0.26
C ILE A 32 1.94 4.01 1.15
N THR A 33 1.26 2.88 1.34
CA THR A 33 0.72 2.48 2.65
C THR A 33 1.81 2.34 3.69
N GLU A 34 2.91 1.65 3.38
CA GLU A 34 4.03 1.48 4.31
C GLU A 34 4.72 2.82 4.61
N TYR A 35 4.88 3.71 3.63
CA TYR A 35 5.41 5.05 3.87
C TYR A 35 4.53 5.83 4.87
N LEU A 36 3.21 5.81 4.70
CA LEU A 36 2.28 6.49 5.59
C LEU A 36 2.24 5.87 7.00
N LYS A 37 2.24 4.54 7.10
CA LYS A 37 2.31 3.82 8.39
C LYS A 37 3.57 4.17 9.19
N ASN A 38 4.69 4.42 8.50
CA ASN A 38 5.95 4.83 9.13
C ASN A 38 6.05 6.35 9.39
N GLY A 39 4.92 7.06 9.49
CA GLY A 39 4.89 8.49 9.81
C GLY A 39 5.18 9.42 8.64
N GLY A 40 5.18 8.89 7.41
CA GLY A 40 5.31 9.67 6.18
C GLY A 40 4.16 10.67 6.00
N LYS A 41 4.45 11.79 5.33
CA LYS A 41 3.45 12.84 5.07
C LYS A 41 2.63 12.54 3.81
N LEU A 42 1.32 12.78 3.86
CA LEU A 42 0.41 12.48 2.74
C LEU A 42 0.78 13.24 1.46
N GLU A 43 1.29 14.47 1.59
CA GLU A 43 1.73 15.30 0.47
C GLU A 43 2.96 14.70 -0.23
N ILE A 44 3.88 14.11 0.53
CA ILE A 44 5.06 13.43 -0.01
C ILE A 44 4.66 12.11 -0.66
N ALA A 45 3.76 11.36 -0.02
CA ALA A 45 3.18 10.15 -0.60
C ALA A 45 2.48 10.44 -1.95
N GLN A 46 1.80 11.58 -2.04
CA GLN A 46 1.16 12.03 -3.28
C GLN A 46 2.19 12.33 -4.37
N GLN A 47 3.28 13.01 -4.03
CA GLN A 47 4.38 13.29 -4.97
C GLN A 47 5.04 11.99 -5.45
N MET A 48 5.33 11.05 -4.54
CA MET A 48 5.86 9.72 -4.87
C MET A 48 4.91 8.96 -5.81
N ALA A 49 3.61 9.14 -5.63
CA ALA A 49 2.58 8.54 -6.45
C ALA A 49 2.35 9.29 -7.79
N ALA A 50 3.01 10.42 -8.03
CA ALA A 50 2.75 11.30 -9.18
C ALA A 50 1.26 11.59 -9.37
N ARG A 51 0.55 11.92 -8.28
CA ARG A 51 -0.88 12.28 -8.31
C ARG A 51 -1.07 13.78 -8.20
N GLU A 52 -1.99 14.30 -9.00
CA GLU A 52 -2.41 15.71 -8.96
C GLU A 52 -3.18 16.04 -7.66
N SER A 53 -3.97 15.10 -7.15
CA SER A 53 -4.82 15.30 -5.98
C SER A 53 -4.48 14.36 -4.83
N SER A 54 -4.30 14.94 -3.64
CA SER A 54 -4.13 14.22 -2.36
C SER A 54 -5.29 13.27 -2.06
N ARG A 55 -6.53 13.63 -2.47
CA ARG A 55 -7.73 12.82 -2.29
C ARG A 55 -7.58 11.40 -2.83
N THR A 56 -6.93 11.27 -3.99
CA THR A 56 -6.73 9.97 -4.62
C THR A 56 -5.58 9.16 -4.03
N THR A 57 -4.67 9.81 -3.31
CA THR A 57 -3.61 9.16 -2.53
C THR A 57 -4.14 8.72 -1.17
N GLY A 58 -5.08 9.46 -0.59
CA GLY A 58 -5.78 9.09 0.65
C GLY A 58 -6.48 7.73 0.59
N LEU A 59 -6.85 7.23 -0.61
CA LEU A 59 -7.37 5.86 -0.77
C LEU A 59 -6.36 4.77 -0.35
N TYR A 60 -5.07 5.10 -0.29
CA TYR A 60 -4.01 4.19 0.19
C TYR A 60 -3.65 4.42 1.66
N ASP A 61 -4.22 5.44 2.31
CA ASP A 61 -4.02 5.66 3.74
C ASP A 61 -4.83 4.62 4.51
N ARG A 62 -4.11 3.62 5.03
CA ARG A 62 -4.66 2.50 5.80
C ARG A 62 -4.19 2.59 7.26
N ARG A 63 -3.97 3.80 7.78
CA ARG A 63 -3.64 4.01 9.20
C ARG A 63 -4.85 3.71 10.08
N ASP A 64 -6.05 4.11 9.64
CA ASP A 64 -7.30 3.86 10.36
C ASP A 64 -7.79 2.40 10.26
N ASP A 65 -7.26 1.64 9.31
CA ASP A 65 -7.50 0.20 9.17
C ASP A 65 -6.91 -0.64 10.31
N GLN A 66 -5.88 -0.09 10.97
CA GLN A 66 -5.34 -0.64 12.21
C GLN A 66 -6.24 -0.20 13.37
N ILE A 67 -7.52 -0.58 13.34
CA ILE A 67 -8.27 -0.68 14.60
C ILE A 67 -7.54 -1.74 15.40
N THR A 68 -6.91 -1.32 16.49
CA THR A 68 -6.17 -2.22 17.36
C THR A 68 -7.16 -3.06 18.16
N LEU A 69 -6.77 -4.29 18.54
CA LEU A 69 -7.58 -5.12 19.45
C LEU A 69 -7.94 -4.32 20.73
N ASP A 70 -7.03 -3.44 21.16
CA ASP A 70 -7.17 -2.52 22.30
C ASP A 70 -8.34 -1.53 22.15
N GLU A 71 -8.63 -1.04 20.94
CA GLU A 71 -9.77 -0.14 20.70
C GLU A 71 -11.11 -0.88 20.76
N VAL A 72 -11.14 -2.16 20.40
CA VAL A 72 -12.34 -3.02 20.49
C VAL A 72 -12.58 -3.47 21.93
N GLU A 73 -11.52 -3.80 22.67
CA GLU A 73 -11.61 -4.24 24.07
C GLU A 73 -12.13 -3.16 25.03
N ARG A 74 -12.00 -1.87 24.69
CA ARG A 74 -12.56 -0.75 25.48
C ARG A 74 -14.08 -0.60 25.42
N ILE A 75 -14.73 -1.19 24.43
CA ILE A 75 -16.20 -1.07 24.25
C ILE A 75 -16.95 -2.09 25.11
N VAL A 76 -16.27 -3.10 25.66
CA VAL A 76 -16.87 -4.25 26.36
C VAL A 76 -16.84 -4.10 27.90
N ILE A 77 -16.60 -2.91 28.45
CA ILE A 77 -16.65 -2.65 29.90
C ILE A 77 -17.76 -1.65 30.24
#